data_AF-A0A6J1LAD6-F1
#
_entry.id   AF-A0A6J1LAD6-F1
#
_cell.length_a   1.000
_cell.length_b   1.000
_cell.length_c   1.000
_cell.angle_alpha   90.00
_cell.angle_beta   90.00
_cell.angle_gamma   90.00
#
_symmetry.space_group_name_H-M   'P 1'
#
loop_
_entity.id
_entity.type
_entity.pdbx_description
1 polymer ?
#
loop_
_entity_poly.entity_id
_entity_poly.type
_entity_poly.pdbx_seq_one_letter_code
_entity_poly.pdbx_strand_id
1 'polypeptide(L)'
;MAYKFLLNFKLTLLIILIGKENIAYKIPSVEIEIFKERGFKISIPDDPGIQRIFFMMIADESCPALMDYITQATNDSWSSTQHISLQNNDKLQVSVLVQYNDHIYEKSETLVVLNTRLLNVQQSSTRNIITKNINRNNGSECQLYLSSDQRLSKQCKPTSSIVNSGSTSQGICQGALLFEDNFSEAQLNTSVWMYDIRQRMYHVEEELVAFEDSPQISYLREGHLHIVPTVASEVTEGAYQLGDRCTAIESRQLECSISKGSFHKIKPPVYSAQLHTRESFNFKYGKIVI
;
A
#
# COMPACT_ATOMS: atom_id res chain seq x y z
N MET A 1 22.72 4.16 63.06
CA MET A 1 21.47 4.66 62.44
C MET A 1 21.56 4.84 60.91
N ALA A 2 22.75 4.80 60.29
CA ALA A 2 22.91 4.98 58.84
C ALA A 2 22.61 3.73 57.97
N TYR A 3 22.74 2.51 58.51
CA TYR A 3 22.62 1.27 57.74
C TYR A 3 21.17 0.95 57.31
N LYS A 4 20.17 1.36 58.11
CA LYS A 4 18.74 1.20 57.76
C LYS A 4 18.28 2.15 56.64
N PHE A 5 18.97 3.28 56.43
CA PHE A 5 18.61 4.24 55.39
C PHE A 5 19.12 3.80 54.00
N LEU A 6 20.34 3.24 53.95
CA LEU A 6 20.94 2.72 52.72
C LEU A 6 20.22 1.46 52.18
N LEU A 7 19.68 0.62 53.07
CA LEU A 7 18.94 -0.57 52.67
C LEU A 7 17.59 -0.20 52.01
N ASN A 8 16.89 0.82 52.53
CA ASN A 8 15.63 1.31 51.97
C ASN A 8 15.83 2.01 50.61
N PHE A 9 16.95 2.73 50.42
CA PHE A 9 17.27 3.39 49.16
C PHE A 9 17.65 2.39 48.04
N LYS A 10 18.36 1.31 48.38
CA LYS A 10 18.63 0.21 47.42
C LYS A 10 17.36 -0.58 47.07
N LEU A 11 16.44 -0.77 48.01
CA LEU A 11 15.19 -1.48 47.75
C LEU A 11 14.23 -0.67 46.86
N THR A 12 14.18 0.67 47.03
CA THR A 12 13.41 1.55 46.13
C THR A 12 14.03 1.65 44.74
N LEU A 13 15.36 1.68 44.62
CA LEU A 13 16.04 1.66 43.32
C LEU A 13 15.84 0.32 42.57
N LEU A 14 15.77 -0.80 43.30
CA LEU A 14 15.50 -2.12 42.71
C LEU A 14 14.06 -2.25 42.21
N ILE A 15 13.08 -1.64 42.89
CA ILE A 15 11.67 -1.63 42.44
C ILE A 15 11.48 -0.76 41.18
N ILE A 16 12.24 0.33 41.04
CA ILE A 16 12.22 1.18 39.82
C ILE A 16 12.85 0.46 38.62
N LEU A 17 13.78 -0.48 38.85
CA LEU A 17 14.45 -1.26 37.80
C LEU A 17 13.67 -2.51 37.35
N ILE A 18 12.67 -2.98 38.13
CA ILE A 18 11.85 -4.15 37.79
C ILE A 18 10.60 -3.77 36.95
N GLY A 19 10.34 -2.47 36.76
CA GLY A 19 9.10 -1.97 36.13
C GLY A 19 9.19 -1.50 34.67
N LYS A 20 10.22 -1.87 33.90
CA LYS A 20 10.19 -1.71 32.43
C LYS A 20 9.89 -3.03 31.76
N GLU A 21 8.66 -3.50 31.94
CA GLU A 21 8.08 -4.38 30.92
C GLU A 21 8.09 -3.58 29.61
N ASN A 22 8.71 -4.13 28.56
CA ASN A 22 8.51 -3.63 27.21
C ASN A 22 7.05 -3.94 26.82
N ILE A 23 6.11 -3.11 27.26
CA ILE A 23 4.72 -3.23 26.89
C ILE A 23 4.65 -2.84 25.41
N ALA A 24 4.58 -3.83 24.54
CA ALA A 24 4.26 -3.60 23.14
C ALA A 24 2.89 -2.91 23.08
N TYR A 25 2.80 -1.81 22.33
CA TYR A 25 1.54 -1.08 22.15
C TYR A 25 0.44 -2.03 21.65
N LYS A 26 -0.74 -1.92 22.25
CA LYS A 26 -1.91 -2.73 21.93
C LYS A 26 -2.99 -1.84 21.35
N ILE A 27 -3.35 -2.10 20.09
CA ILE A 27 -4.43 -1.38 19.44
C ILE A 27 -5.74 -1.68 20.18
N PRO A 28 -6.45 -0.64 20.67
CA PRO A 28 -7.73 -0.81 21.35
C PRO A 28 -8.76 -1.46 20.43
N SER A 29 -9.87 -1.92 21.00
CA SER A 29 -10.99 -2.39 20.17
C SER A 29 -11.56 -1.22 19.36
N VAL A 30 -11.96 -1.51 18.13
CA VAL A 30 -12.58 -0.52 17.26
C VAL A 30 -14.00 -0.25 17.77
N GLU A 31 -14.35 1.02 17.92
CA GLU A 31 -15.72 1.43 18.19
C GLU A 31 -16.42 1.78 16.88
N ILE A 32 -17.67 1.36 16.74
CA ILE A 32 -18.48 1.68 15.56
C ILE A 32 -19.87 2.14 16.00
N GLU A 33 -20.25 3.30 15.50
CA GLU A 33 -21.57 3.90 15.68
C GLU A 33 -22.33 3.87 14.36
N ILE A 34 -23.48 3.18 14.33
CA ILE A 34 -24.32 3.10 13.12
C ILE A 34 -25.32 4.26 13.11
N PHE A 35 -25.27 5.08 12.06
CA PHE A 35 -26.25 6.12 11.80
C PHE A 35 -27.33 5.56 10.87
N LYS A 36 -28.54 5.32 11.40
CA LYS A 36 -29.68 4.85 10.60
C LYS A 36 -29.81 5.68 9.31
N GLU A 37 -29.72 4.99 8.16
CA GLU A 37 -29.82 5.51 6.79
C GLU A 37 -28.76 6.55 6.37
N ARG A 38 -27.75 6.84 7.20
CA ARG A 38 -26.71 7.85 6.93
C ARG A 38 -25.28 7.31 6.97
N GLY A 39 -25.14 6.03 7.33
CA GLY A 39 -23.90 5.28 7.28
C GLY A 39 -23.40 4.88 8.65
N PHE A 40 -22.09 4.86 8.86
CA PHE A 40 -21.51 4.53 10.16
C PHE A 40 -20.21 5.31 10.41
N LYS A 41 -19.89 5.53 11.68
CA LYS A 41 -18.60 6.05 12.14
C LYS A 41 -17.79 4.93 12.74
N ILE A 42 -16.53 4.86 12.38
CA ILE A 42 -15.52 3.99 12.99
C ILE A 42 -14.55 4.86 13.79
N SER A 43 -14.17 4.44 14.99
CA SER A 43 -13.25 5.19 15.85
C SER A 43 -12.33 4.34 16.70
N ILE A 44 -11.16 4.90 16.98
CA ILE A 44 -10.21 4.44 18.00
C ILE A 44 -9.93 5.63 18.93
N PRO A 45 -9.86 5.44 20.26
CA PRO A 45 -9.46 6.50 21.18
C PRO A 45 -8.02 6.94 20.90
N ASP A 46 -7.75 8.23 21.11
CA ASP A 46 -6.40 8.77 20.98
C ASP A 46 -5.47 8.28 22.11
N ASP A 47 -4.19 8.15 21.78
CA ASP A 47 -3.09 7.88 22.69
C ASP A 47 -1.91 8.74 22.23
N PRO A 48 -1.23 9.50 23.12
CA PRO A 48 -0.20 10.46 22.74
C PRO A 48 0.92 9.95 21.82
N GLY A 49 1.15 8.63 21.75
CA GLY A 49 2.12 8.04 20.83
C GLY A 49 1.60 7.75 19.42
N ILE A 50 0.29 7.84 19.17
CA ILE A 50 -0.30 7.60 17.85
C ILE A 50 0.01 8.79 16.94
N GLN A 51 0.55 8.48 15.77
CA GLN A 51 0.87 9.47 14.75
C GLN A 51 -0.13 9.42 13.59
N ARG A 52 -0.56 8.21 13.18
CA ARG A 52 -1.44 7.98 12.02
C ARG A 52 -2.22 6.68 12.18
N ILE A 53 -3.41 6.61 11.60
CA ILE A 53 -4.22 5.38 11.52
C ILE A 53 -4.70 5.16 10.09
N PHE A 54 -4.59 3.93 9.60
CA PHE A 54 -5.23 3.49 8.37
C PHE A 54 -6.34 2.48 8.71
N PHE A 55 -7.56 2.78 8.28
CA PHE A 55 -8.70 1.88 8.37
C PHE A 55 -8.95 1.24 7.00
N MET A 56 -9.14 -0.07 6.97
CA MET A 56 -9.63 -0.82 5.82
C MET A 56 -10.86 -1.62 6.25
N MET A 57 -11.97 -1.47 5.53
CA MET A 57 -13.26 -2.06 5.88
C MET A 57 -13.86 -2.76 4.67
N ILE A 58 -14.30 -4.00 4.86
CA ILE A 58 -14.94 -4.83 3.83
C ILE A 58 -16.26 -5.34 4.41
N ALA A 59 -17.37 -4.93 3.81
CA ALA A 59 -18.71 -5.41 4.17
C ALA A 59 -19.09 -6.57 3.24
N ASP A 60 -19.42 -7.74 3.79
CA ASP A 60 -19.86 -8.96 3.06
C ASP A 60 -18.98 -9.36 1.87
N GLU A 61 -17.66 -9.18 2.01
CA GLU A 61 -16.70 -9.47 0.93
C GLU A 61 -16.94 -8.64 -0.35
N SER A 62 -17.74 -7.58 -0.23
CA SER A 62 -18.05 -6.64 -1.31
C SER A 62 -16.84 -5.76 -1.60
N CYS A 63 -16.57 -5.57 -2.89
CA CYS A 63 -15.51 -4.71 -3.40
C CYS A 63 -16.12 -3.48 -4.09
N PRO A 64 -15.47 -2.31 -4.04
CA PRO A 64 -14.17 -2.04 -3.42
C PRO A 64 -14.24 -1.94 -1.88
N ALA A 65 -13.11 -2.19 -1.22
CA ALA A 65 -12.98 -1.97 0.22
C ALA A 65 -13.03 -0.47 0.53
N LEU A 66 -13.65 -0.11 1.65
CA LEU A 66 -13.61 1.26 2.16
C LEU A 66 -12.29 1.48 2.89
N MET A 67 -11.61 2.57 2.58
CA MET A 67 -10.29 2.86 3.11
C MET A 67 -10.19 4.32 3.53
N ASP A 68 -9.57 4.57 4.67
CA ASP A 68 -9.28 5.93 5.12
C ASP A 68 -7.93 6.02 5.83
N TYR A 69 -7.18 7.07 5.52
CA TYR A 69 -5.89 7.38 6.11
C TYR A 69 -5.97 8.65 6.96
N ILE A 70 -5.99 8.47 8.27
CA ILE A 70 -6.16 9.53 9.25
C ILE A 70 -4.79 9.97 9.76
N THR A 71 -4.48 11.26 9.61
CA THR A 71 -3.21 11.88 10.02
C THR A 71 -3.35 12.79 11.25
N GLN A 72 -4.57 13.01 11.73
CA GLN A 72 -4.85 13.85 12.89
C GLN A 72 -6.06 13.33 13.67
N ALA A 73 -5.94 13.28 15.00
CA ALA A 73 -7.06 13.02 15.89
C ALA A 73 -8.03 14.21 15.98
N THR A 74 -9.31 13.93 16.15
CA THR A 74 -10.36 14.93 16.41
C THR A 74 -11.10 14.57 17.69
N ASN A 75 -11.19 15.50 18.64
CA ASN A 75 -11.88 15.30 19.93
C ASN A 75 -11.42 14.01 20.65
N ASP A 76 -10.10 13.84 20.82
CA ASP A 76 -9.48 12.68 21.48
C ASP A 76 -9.81 11.32 20.81
N SER A 77 -10.13 11.34 19.52
CA SER A 77 -10.42 10.12 18.75
C SER A 77 -9.90 10.20 17.32
N TRP A 78 -9.41 9.07 16.84
CA TRP A 78 -9.10 8.82 15.44
C TRP A 78 -10.32 8.17 14.79
N SER A 79 -11.05 8.93 13.98
CA SER A 79 -12.32 8.45 13.44
C SER A 79 -12.49 8.72 11.95
N SER A 80 -13.24 7.84 11.31
CA SER A 80 -13.67 7.94 9.92
C SER A 80 -15.20 7.75 9.85
N THR A 81 -15.85 8.48 8.95
CA THR A 81 -17.31 8.35 8.72
C THR A 81 -17.54 7.85 7.32
N GLN A 82 -18.24 6.72 7.22
CA GLN A 82 -18.60 6.07 5.97
C GLN A 82 -20.08 6.30 5.69
N HIS A 83 -20.44 6.52 4.43
CA HIS A 83 -21.81 6.80 4.02
C HIS A 83 -22.60 5.56 3.56
N ILE A 84 -22.01 4.37 3.63
CA ILE A 84 -22.70 3.12 3.30
C ILE A 84 -23.57 2.66 4.48
N SER A 85 -24.80 2.23 4.19
CA SER A 85 -25.70 1.69 5.21
C SER A 85 -25.44 0.20 5.41
N LEU A 86 -25.12 -0.19 6.64
CA LEU A 86 -25.01 -1.60 7.04
C LEU A 86 -26.39 -2.14 7.41
N GLN A 87 -26.76 -3.27 6.83
CA GLN A 87 -28.00 -3.99 7.10
C GLN A 87 -27.82 -5.03 8.20
N ASN A 88 -28.94 -5.59 8.66
CA ASN A 88 -28.90 -6.67 9.62
C ASN A 88 -28.33 -7.95 8.98
N ASN A 89 -27.44 -8.62 9.72
CA ASN A 89 -26.62 -9.77 9.34
C ASN A 89 -25.39 -9.46 8.46
N ASP A 90 -25.16 -8.20 8.09
CA ASP A 90 -23.94 -7.82 7.38
C ASP A 90 -22.69 -8.14 8.24
N LYS A 91 -21.67 -8.69 7.60
CA LYS A 91 -20.37 -8.98 8.16
C LYS A 91 -19.37 -7.90 7.73
N LEU A 92 -18.90 -7.11 8.69
CA LEU A 92 -17.90 -6.09 8.49
C LEU A 92 -16.54 -6.59 8.95
N GLN A 93 -15.62 -6.80 8.01
CA GLN A 93 -14.21 -7.05 8.31
C GLN A 93 -13.47 -5.72 8.36
N VAL A 94 -12.84 -5.43 9.51
CA VAL A 94 -12.07 -4.22 9.74
C VAL A 94 -10.62 -4.61 9.95
N SER A 95 -9.72 -4.01 9.18
CA SER A 95 -8.27 -4.06 9.43
C SER A 95 -7.78 -2.66 9.74
N VAL A 96 -6.99 -2.55 10.80
CA VAL A 96 -6.46 -1.29 11.32
C VAL A 96 -4.95 -1.37 11.34
N LEU A 97 -4.29 -0.37 10.77
CA LEU A 97 -2.87 -0.13 10.95
C LEU A 97 -2.69 1.16 11.75
N VAL A 98 -1.96 1.09 12.86
CA VAL A 98 -1.66 2.25 13.73
C VAL A 98 -0.16 2.48 13.73
N GLN A 99 0.25 3.67 13.36
CA GLN A 99 1.62 4.13 13.58
C GLN A 99 1.72 4.72 15.00
N TYR A 100 2.47 4.05 15.86
CA TYR A 100 2.68 4.42 17.26
C TYR A 100 4.17 4.52 17.57
N ASN A 101 4.64 5.70 17.96
CA ASN A 101 6.07 5.99 18.21
C ASN A 101 6.98 5.44 17.09
N ASP A 102 6.67 5.77 15.84
CA ASP A 102 7.38 5.35 14.61
C ASP A 102 7.37 3.84 14.30
N HIS A 103 6.67 3.02 15.10
CA HIS A 103 6.41 1.62 14.81
C HIS A 103 5.00 1.43 14.26
N ILE A 104 4.84 0.48 13.34
CA ILE A 104 3.53 0.16 12.79
C ILE A 104 2.99 -1.06 13.52
N TYR A 105 1.74 -0.98 13.94
CA TYR A 105 1.00 -2.07 14.55
C TYR A 105 -0.21 -2.38 13.70
N GLU A 106 -0.57 -3.65 13.56
CA GLU A 106 -1.78 -4.09 12.88
C GLU A 106 -2.71 -4.86 13.81
N LYS A 107 -4.00 -4.76 13.52
CA LYS A 107 -5.05 -5.55 14.14
C LYS A 107 -6.24 -5.64 13.19
N SER A 108 -6.82 -6.83 13.10
CA SER A 108 -8.07 -7.07 12.37
C SER A 108 -9.17 -7.60 13.30
N GLU A 109 -10.40 -7.16 13.02
CA GLU A 109 -11.65 -7.52 13.69
C GLU A 109 -12.71 -7.87 12.65
N THR A 110 -13.62 -8.78 12.97
CA THR A 110 -14.80 -9.10 12.16
C THR A 110 -16.03 -8.93 13.03
N LEU A 111 -16.92 -8.04 12.59
CA LEU A 111 -18.12 -7.63 13.29
C LEU A 111 -19.34 -8.09 12.50
N VAL A 112 -20.39 -8.53 13.17
CA VAL A 112 -21.69 -8.83 12.56
C VAL A 112 -22.75 -7.90 13.13
N VAL A 113 -23.54 -7.30 12.25
CA VAL A 113 -24.66 -6.44 12.63
C VAL A 113 -25.85 -7.30 13.04
N LEU A 114 -26.28 -7.23 14.29
CA LEU A 114 -27.50 -7.88 14.81
C LEU A 114 -28.42 -6.86 15.47
N ASN A 115 -29.58 -6.61 14.87
CA ASN A 115 -30.59 -5.66 15.35
C ASN A 115 -29.96 -4.30 15.73
N THR A 116 -29.11 -3.75 14.85
CA THR A 116 -28.34 -2.50 15.04
C THR A 116 -27.25 -2.54 16.13
N ARG A 117 -26.96 -3.71 16.71
CA ARG A 117 -25.80 -3.95 17.57
C ARG A 117 -24.70 -4.62 16.78
N LEU A 118 -23.45 -4.40 17.17
CA LEU A 118 -22.29 -5.04 16.55
C LEU A 118 -21.74 -6.09 17.48
N LEU A 119 -21.63 -7.32 16.99
CA LEU A 119 -20.98 -8.42 17.70
C LEU A 119 -19.63 -8.72 17.06
N ASN A 120 -18.56 -8.68 17.85
CA ASN A 120 -17.26 -9.14 17.41
C ASN A 120 -17.24 -10.68 17.40
N VAL A 121 -17.09 -11.25 16.22
CA VAL A 121 -17.06 -12.71 16.00
C VAL A 121 -15.63 -13.22 15.87
N GLN A 122 -14.70 -12.36 15.45
CA GLN A 122 -13.29 -12.71 15.32
C GLN A 122 -12.42 -11.49 15.58
N GLN A 123 -11.43 -11.62 16.46
CA GLN A 123 -10.47 -10.58 16.78
C GLN A 123 -9.07 -11.18 16.77
N SER A 124 -8.16 -10.52 16.05
CA SER A 124 -6.74 -10.84 16.11
C SER A 124 -6.04 -10.07 17.23
N SER A 125 -4.94 -10.62 17.73
CA SER A 125 -4.06 -9.89 18.64
C SER A 125 -3.32 -8.80 17.87
N THR A 126 -3.06 -7.67 18.52
CA THR A 126 -2.18 -6.63 17.96
C THR A 126 -0.82 -7.21 17.64
N ARG A 127 -0.31 -6.93 16.44
CA ARG A 127 1.01 -7.34 15.99
C ARG A 127 1.79 -6.10 15.59
N ASN A 128 3.02 -5.97 16.08
CA ASN A 128 3.94 -4.98 15.54
C ASN A 128 4.41 -5.49 14.17
N ILE A 129 4.14 -4.70 13.13
CA ILE A 129 4.79 -4.87 11.83
C ILE A 129 6.21 -4.34 12.01
N ILE A 130 7.09 -5.21 12.49
CA ILE A 130 8.51 -4.94 12.49
C ILE A 130 8.87 -4.88 11.00
N THR A 131 9.00 -3.68 10.45
CA THR A 131 9.90 -3.47 9.34
C THR A 131 11.24 -3.91 9.89
N LYS A 132 11.60 -5.18 9.66
CA LYS A 132 12.97 -5.59 9.90
C LYS A 132 13.75 -4.60 9.06
N ASN A 133 14.49 -3.69 9.70
CA ASN A 133 15.74 -3.26 9.14
C ASN A 133 16.44 -4.57 8.87
N ILE A 134 16.34 -5.05 7.63
CA ILE A 134 17.11 -6.18 7.17
C ILE A 134 18.51 -5.62 7.26
N ASN A 135 19.15 -5.88 8.40
CA ASN A 135 20.58 -6.06 8.43
C ASN A 135 20.80 -7.16 7.39
N ARG A 136 21.05 -6.71 6.15
CA ARG A 136 21.65 -7.49 5.07
C ARG A 136 22.73 -8.29 5.78
N ASN A 137 22.51 -9.59 5.93
CA ASN A 137 23.52 -10.62 6.08
C ASN A 137 22.98 -11.96 6.55
N ASN A 138 21.73 -12.14 6.99
CA ASN A 138 21.20 -13.49 7.30
C ASN A 138 19.66 -13.59 7.24
N GLY A 139 19.04 -12.97 6.24
CA GLY A 139 17.63 -13.22 5.92
C GLY A 139 17.55 -14.36 4.91
N SER A 140 16.71 -15.35 5.15
CA SER A 140 16.05 -16.07 4.06
C SER A 140 15.26 -15.03 3.28
N GLU A 141 15.93 -14.37 2.34
CA GLU A 141 15.29 -13.59 1.30
C GLU A 141 14.23 -14.48 0.64
N CYS A 142 13.17 -13.86 0.12
CA CYS A 142 12.45 -14.46 -1.00
C CYS A 142 13.37 -14.47 -2.23
N GLN A 143 14.57 -15.08 -2.11
CA GLN A 143 15.39 -15.43 -3.23
C GLN A 143 14.56 -16.43 -4.03
N LEU A 144 14.20 -16.04 -5.25
CA LEU A 144 13.98 -17.02 -6.29
C LEU A 144 15.29 -17.80 -6.38
N TYR A 145 15.27 -19.04 -5.91
CA TYR A 145 16.17 -20.05 -6.45
C TYR A 145 15.72 -20.25 -7.91
N LEU A 146 16.18 -19.36 -8.78
CA LEU A 146 16.33 -19.68 -10.19
C LEU A 146 17.28 -20.87 -10.18
N SER A 147 16.73 -22.07 -10.26
CA SER A 147 17.53 -23.27 -10.49
C SER A 147 18.19 -23.08 -11.85
N SER A 148 19.35 -22.43 -11.86
CA SER A 148 20.23 -22.21 -13.02
C SER A 148 20.82 -23.52 -13.55
N ASP A 149 20.36 -24.66 -13.03
CA ASP A 149 20.68 -25.98 -13.51
C ASP A 149 19.41 -26.84 -13.55
N GLN A 150 18.43 -26.46 -14.37
CA GLN A 150 17.53 -27.48 -14.92
C GLN A 150 18.32 -28.27 -15.97
N ARG A 151 19.20 -29.17 -15.51
CA ARG A 151 19.38 -30.44 -16.18
C ARG A 151 17.99 -30.99 -16.40
N LEU A 152 17.52 -30.92 -17.65
CA LEU A 152 16.28 -31.48 -18.16
C LEU A 152 15.73 -32.57 -17.24
N SER A 153 14.89 -32.17 -16.28
CA SER A 153 13.99 -33.11 -15.66
C SER A 153 13.10 -33.52 -16.83
N LYS A 154 13.18 -34.79 -17.23
CA LYS A 154 12.50 -35.33 -18.43
C LYS A 154 10.96 -35.18 -18.41
N GLN A 155 10.38 -34.56 -17.38
CA GLN A 155 8.96 -34.27 -17.28
C GLN A 155 8.71 -32.76 -17.17
N CYS A 156 8.47 -32.14 -18.33
CA CYS A 156 7.87 -30.82 -18.40
C CYS A 156 6.40 -30.92 -17.96
N LYS A 157 6.07 -30.37 -16.80
CA LYS A 157 4.67 -30.18 -16.41
C LYS A 157 4.11 -28.97 -17.18
N PRO A 158 2.96 -29.08 -17.87
CA PRO A 158 2.40 -27.96 -18.61
C PRO A 158 2.08 -26.80 -17.66
N THR A 159 2.41 -25.57 -18.08
CA THR A 159 2.04 -24.36 -17.34
C THR A 159 0.58 -23.99 -17.57
N SER A 160 -0.09 -23.41 -16.57
CA SER A 160 -1.40 -22.77 -16.74
C SER A 160 -1.28 -21.34 -17.29
N SER A 161 -0.06 -20.79 -17.35
CA SER A 161 0.22 -19.42 -17.76
C SER A 161 -0.04 -19.22 -19.26
N ILE A 162 -0.61 -18.07 -19.62
CA ILE A 162 -0.85 -17.66 -21.00
C ILE A 162 0.05 -16.44 -21.26
N VAL A 163 0.80 -16.44 -22.37
CA VAL A 163 1.72 -15.37 -22.78
C VAL A 163 1.38 -14.95 -24.21
N ASN A 164 1.46 -13.65 -24.53
CA ASN A 164 0.97 -13.12 -25.81
C ASN A 164 1.86 -13.42 -27.04
N SER A 165 3.09 -13.91 -26.87
CA SER A 165 4.02 -14.15 -27.97
C SER A 165 3.74 -15.46 -28.71
N GLY A 166 2.55 -15.61 -29.30
CA GLY A 166 2.25 -16.60 -30.37
C GLY A 166 2.43 -18.10 -30.05
N SER A 167 3.04 -18.47 -28.93
CA SER A 167 3.17 -19.83 -28.46
C SER A 167 2.00 -20.12 -27.54
N THR A 168 1.08 -20.97 -28.00
CA THR A 168 0.27 -21.78 -27.09
C THR A 168 1.16 -22.27 -25.95
N SER A 169 0.63 -22.38 -24.73
CA SER A 169 1.31 -22.95 -23.55
C SER A 169 1.89 -24.37 -23.78
N GLN A 170 1.69 -24.94 -24.98
CA GLN A 170 2.36 -26.09 -25.57
C GLN A 170 3.87 -25.86 -25.73
N GLY A 171 4.61 -25.91 -24.63
CA GLY A 171 6.07 -25.87 -24.63
C GLY A 171 6.66 -25.19 -23.40
N ILE A 172 5.86 -24.43 -22.67
CA ILE A 172 6.30 -23.74 -21.48
C ILE A 172 6.02 -24.62 -20.26
N CYS A 173 7.09 -25.01 -19.56
CA CYS A 173 6.96 -25.80 -18.36
C CYS A 173 6.55 -24.93 -17.17
N GLN A 174 5.82 -25.52 -16.22
CA GLN A 174 5.56 -24.90 -14.93
C GLN A 174 6.89 -24.48 -14.26
N GLY A 175 6.96 -23.24 -13.78
CA GLY A 175 8.17 -22.69 -13.16
C GLY A 175 9.19 -22.12 -14.14
N ALA A 176 8.92 -22.15 -15.45
CA ALA A 176 9.76 -21.49 -16.43
C ALA A 176 9.75 -19.97 -16.24
N LEU A 177 10.90 -19.34 -16.45
CA LEU A 177 11.05 -17.90 -16.56
C LEU A 177 10.36 -17.42 -17.84
N LEU A 178 9.42 -16.50 -17.72
CA LEU A 178 8.65 -15.98 -18.86
C LEU A 178 9.19 -14.64 -19.35
N PHE A 179 9.76 -13.85 -18.44
CA PHE A 179 10.28 -12.51 -18.70
C PHE A 179 11.24 -12.14 -17.57
N GLU A 180 12.35 -11.49 -17.93
CA GLU A 180 13.33 -10.94 -17.00
C GLU A 180 13.88 -9.66 -17.60
N ASP A 181 14.04 -8.65 -16.76
CA ASP A 181 14.82 -7.46 -17.06
C ASP A 181 15.65 -7.12 -15.82
N ASN A 182 16.96 -6.99 -16.01
CA ASN A 182 17.92 -6.70 -14.96
C ASN A 182 18.33 -5.22 -14.94
N PHE A 183 17.72 -4.39 -15.79
CA PHE A 183 17.96 -2.95 -15.91
C PHE A 183 19.45 -2.57 -15.96
N SER A 184 20.28 -3.46 -16.52
CA SER A 184 21.75 -3.29 -16.54
C SER A 184 22.23 -2.36 -17.64
N GLU A 185 21.36 -2.01 -18.58
CA GLU A 185 21.66 -1.05 -19.63
C GLU A 185 21.69 0.40 -19.12
N ALA A 186 22.33 1.29 -19.87
CA ALA A 186 22.41 2.70 -19.52
C ALA A 186 21.07 3.45 -19.70
N GLN A 187 20.17 2.90 -20.51
CA GLN A 187 18.87 3.46 -20.83
C GLN A 187 17.82 2.36 -20.80
N LEU A 188 16.56 2.74 -20.55
CA LEU A 188 15.45 1.81 -20.54
C LEU A 188 15.26 1.19 -21.93
N ASN A 189 15.13 -0.13 -21.99
CA ASN A 189 14.84 -0.82 -23.25
C ASN A 189 13.41 -0.52 -23.70
N THR A 190 13.27 0.45 -24.61
CA THR A 190 11.97 0.92 -25.12
C THR A 190 11.29 -0.05 -26.09
N SER A 191 11.96 -1.14 -26.50
CA SER A 191 11.30 -2.24 -27.21
C SER A 191 10.53 -3.17 -26.26
N VAL A 192 10.82 -3.07 -24.96
CA VAL A 192 10.17 -3.87 -23.91
C VAL A 192 9.26 -2.99 -23.06
N TRP A 193 9.81 -1.94 -22.47
CA TRP A 193 9.09 -1.06 -21.56
C TRP A 193 8.63 0.20 -22.26
N MET A 194 7.41 0.60 -21.96
CA MET A 194 6.79 1.78 -22.53
C MET A 194 6.33 2.69 -21.41
N TYR A 195 6.55 4.00 -21.58
CA TYR A 195 6.02 4.99 -20.66
C TYR A 195 4.53 5.19 -20.89
N ASP A 196 3.81 5.26 -19.78
CA ASP A 196 2.41 5.62 -19.75
C ASP A 196 2.29 7.11 -19.39
N ILE A 197 2.30 7.97 -20.41
CA ILE A 197 2.39 9.43 -20.28
C ILE A 197 0.98 10.02 -20.28
N ARG A 198 0.47 10.36 -19.10
CA ARG A 198 -0.87 10.94 -18.88
C ARG A 198 -1.02 11.55 -17.49
N GLN A 199 -2.09 12.31 -17.27
CA GLN A 199 -2.45 12.84 -15.95
C GLN A 199 -3.70 12.16 -15.37
N ARG A 200 -3.75 12.01 -14.04
CA ARG A 200 -4.85 11.42 -13.24
C ARG A 200 -5.45 12.46 -12.28
N MET A 201 -6.09 13.47 -12.84
CA MET A 201 -6.67 14.64 -12.18
C MET A 201 -7.94 15.15 -12.87
N TYR A 202 -8.69 14.28 -13.54
CA TYR A 202 -9.91 14.68 -14.26
C TYR A 202 -11.21 14.18 -13.59
N HIS A 203 -11.09 13.33 -12.56
CA HIS A 203 -12.20 12.97 -11.66
C HIS A 203 -11.88 13.28 -10.19
N VAL A 204 -12.93 13.37 -9.37
CA VAL A 204 -12.87 13.77 -7.95
C VAL A 204 -12.03 12.80 -7.09
N GLU A 205 -11.94 11.53 -7.49
CA GLU A 205 -11.26 10.45 -6.76
C GLU A 205 -10.06 9.88 -7.54
N GLU A 206 -9.15 10.76 -7.98
CA GLU A 206 -7.92 10.33 -8.65
C GLU A 206 -6.67 10.67 -7.84
N GLU A 207 -5.55 10.08 -8.25
CA GLU A 207 -4.26 10.07 -7.54
C GLU A 207 -3.55 11.44 -7.52
N LEU A 208 -4.11 12.45 -8.20
CA LEU A 208 -3.56 13.80 -8.33
C LEU A 208 -2.10 13.79 -8.85
N VAL A 209 -1.81 12.97 -9.86
CA VAL A 209 -0.46 12.75 -10.39
C VAL A 209 -0.41 12.93 -11.90
N ALA A 210 0.72 13.44 -12.40
CA ALA A 210 1.10 13.35 -13.80
C ALA A 210 2.22 12.34 -13.98
N PHE A 211 2.01 11.38 -14.88
CA PHE A 211 3.03 10.42 -15.30
C PHE A 211 3.75 10.94 -16.53
N GLU A 212 5.09 10.99 -16.46
CA GLU A 212 5.97 11.51 -17.50
C GLU A 212 7.18 10.59 -17.73
N ASP A 213 7.89 10.82 -18.84
CA ASP A 213 9.12 10.14 -19.26
C ASP A 213 10.40 10.94 -18.91
N SER A 214 10.32 11.85 -17.93
CA SER A 214 11.44 12.71 -17.56
C SER A 214 12.60 11.91 -16.95
N PRO A 215 13.85 12.12 -17.40
CA PRO A 215 15.03 11.43 -16.85
C PRO A 215 15.36 11.83 -15.41
N GLN A 216 14.72 12.88 -14.88
CA GLN A 216 14.84 13.25 -13.46
C GLN A 216 13.93 12.39 -12.57
N ILE A 217 12.85 11.84 -13.14
CA ILE A 217 11.83 11.06 -12.44
C ILE A 217 12.09 9.57 -12.65
N SER A 218 12.41 9.16 -13.87
CA SER A 218 12.65 7.75 -14.23
C SER A 218 13.99 7.60 -14.92
N TYR A 219 14.87 6.79 -14.35
CA TYR A 219 16.19 6.52 -14.93
C TYR A 219 16.76 5.19 -14.47
N LEU A 220 17.68 4.64 -15.27
CA LEU A 220 18.46 3.48 -14.87
C LEU A 220 19.75 3.94 -14.20
N ARG A 221 20.07 3.35 -13.04
CA ARG A 221 21.34 3.57 -12.35
C ARG A 221 21.69 2.34 -11.53
N GLU A 222 22.92 1.88 -11.68
CA GLU A 222 23.49 0.76 -10.91
C GLU A 222 22.67 -0.54 -11.04
N GLY A 223 22.16 -0.85 -12.24
CA GLY A 223 21.38 -2.06 -12.48
C GLY A 223 19.97 -2.03 -11.88
N HIS A 224 19.46 -0.84 -11.57
CA HIS A 224 18.11 -0.66 -11.02
C HIS A 224 17.37 0.41 -11.82
N LEU A 225 16.07 0.17 -12.03
CA LEU A 225 15.12 1.19 -12.44
C LEU A 225 14.75 2.05 -11.22
N HIS A 226 15.09 3.33 -11.27
CA HIS A 226 14.69 4.31 -10.28
C HIS A 226 13.44 5.04 -10.79
N ILE A 227 12.40 5.08 -9.97
CA ILE A 227 11.24 5.97 -10.14
C ILE A 227 11.18 6.84 -8.89
N VAL A 228 11.50 8.12 -9.03
CA VAL A 228 11.58 9.10 -7.95
C VAL A 228 10.50 10.15 -8.17
N PRO A 229 9.33 10.02 -7.53
CA PRO A 229 8.29 11.03 -7.64
C PRO A 229 8.78 12.38 -7.13
N THR A 230 8.43 13.45 -7.85
CA THR A 230 8.73 14.82 -7.47
C THR A 230 7.45 15.53 -7.08
N VAL A 231 7.43 16.10 -5.88
CA VAL A 231 6.32 16.94 -5.40
C VAL A 231 6.53 18.36 -5.89
N ALA A 232 5.48 18.98 -6.43
CA ALA A 232 5.49 20.38 -6.83
C ALA A 232 5.76 21.27 -5.60
N SER A 233 6.63 22.28 -5.75
CA SER A 233 6.94 23.21 -4.67
C SER A 233 5.70 24.01 -4.22
N GLU A 234 4.80 24.30 -5.16
CA GLU A 234 3.54 24.99 -4.91
C GLU A 234 2.43 24.37 -5.78
N VAL A 235 1.23 24.24 -5.20
CA VAL A 235 0.04 23.77 -5.91
C VAL A 235 -0.74 24.99 -6.40
N THR A 236 -0.32 25.53 -7.54
CA THR A 236 -0.92 26.74 -8.12
C THR A 236 -1.93 26.39 -9.20
N GLU A 237 -2.92 27.27 -9.38
CA GLU A 237 -3.78 27.19 -10.55
C GLU A 237 -2.98 27.37 -11.85
N GLY A 238 -3.29 26.59 -12.87
CA GLY A 238 -2.60 26.67 -14.16
C GLY A 238 -3.02 25.62 -15.16
N ALA A 239 -2.63 25.85 -16.41
CA ALA A 239 -2.73 24.83 -17.45
C ALA A 239 -1.56 23.87 -17.38
N TYR A 240 -1.81 22.63 -17.78
CA TYR A 240 -0.81 21.58 -17.93
C TYR A 240 -1.09 20.84 -19.24
N GLN A 241 -0.07 20.56 -20.04
CA GLN A 241 -0.23 19.93 -21.34
C GLN A 241 0.94 18.98 -21.61
N LEU A 242 0.62 17.73 -21.93
CA LEU A 242 1.59 16.70 -22.32
C LEU A 242 1.90 16.73 -23.82
N GLY A 243 1.03 17.35 -24.62
CA GLY A 243 1.17 17.46 -26.06
C GLY A 243 1.13 16.10 -26.76
N ASP A 244 1.94 15.96 -27.82
CA ASP A 244 1.97 14.75 -28.65
C ASP A 244 2.54 13.53 -27.92
N ARG A 245 3.33 13.75 -26.86
CA ARG A 245 3.91 12.68 -26.03
C ARG A 245 2.88 11.90 -25.23
N CYS A 246 1.68 12.45 -25.02
CA CYS A 246 0.66 11.78 -24.25
C CYS A 246 0.27 10.44 -24.90
N THR A 247 0.18 9.38 -24.11
CA THR A 247 -0.14 8.02 -24.58
C THR A 247 -1.58 7.61 -24.31
N ALA A 248 -2.40 8.49 -23.73
CA ALA A 248 -3.82 8.21 -23.53
C ALA A 248 -4.56 8.02 -24.86
N ILE A 249 -5.31 6.91 -24.95
CA ILE A 249 -6.06 6.51 -26.15
C ILE A 249 -7.52 6.93 -26.03
N GLU A 250 -8.20 6.52 -24.96
CA GLU A 250 -9.65 6.68 -24.83
C GLU A 250 -10.06 8.11 -24.50
N SER A 251 -9.44 8.71 -23.48
CA SER A 251 -9.83 10.04 -22.98
C SER A 251 -8.74 11.08 -23.18
N ARG A 252 -8.12 11.13 -24.37
CA ARG A 252 -7.01 12.04 -24.68
C ARG A 252 -7.28 13.51 -24.29
N GLN A 253 -8.50 13.99 -24.51
CA GLN A 253 -8.89 15.37 -24.18
C GLN A 253 -8.83 15.66 -22.67
N LEU A 254 -9.08 14.64 -21.85
CA LEU A 254 -9.05 14.74 -20.39
C LEU A 254 -7.65 14.39 -19.88
N GLU A 255 -7.08 13.26 -20.27
CA GLU A 255 -5.83 12.70 -19.72
C GLU A 255 -4.54 13.36 -20.23
N CYS A 256 -4.59 14.19 -21.29
CA CYS A 256 -3.39 14.82 -21.86
C CYS A 256 -3.24 16.30 -21.55
N SER A 257 -4.28 16.92 -21.00
CA SER A 257 -4.23 18.35 -20.67
C SER A 257 -5.20 18.73 -19.56
N ILE A 258 -4.78 19.71 -18.77
CA ILE A 258 -5.62 20.47 -17.86
C ILE A 258 -5.83 21.84 -18.50
N SER A 259 -7.06 22.12 -18.95
CA SER A 259 -7.43 23.41 -19.55
C SER A 259 -7.75 24.44 -18.46
N LYS A 260 -7.54 25.73 -18.77
CA LYS A 260 -7.98 26.81 -17.88
C LYS A 260 -9.50 26.76 -17.73
N GLY A 261 -9.99 26.49 -16.52
CA GLY A 261 -11.42 26.42 -16.22
C GLY A 261 -12.01 25.01 -16.11
N SER A 262 -11.19 23.95 -16.13
CA SER A 262 -11.65 22.60 -15.74
C SER A 262 -11.90 22.50 -14.23
N PHE A 263 -12.57 21.43 -13.78
CA PHE A 263 -12.95 21.18 -12.37
C PHE A 263 -11.73 21.25 -11.42
N HIS A 264 -10.55 20.84 -11.89
CA HIS A 264 -9.28 20.94 -11.18
C HIS A 264 -8.45 22.03 -11.83
N LYS A 265 -8.49 23.24 -11.25
CA LYS A 265 -7.73 24.39 -11.76
C LYS A 265 -6.22 24.29 -11.51
N ILE A 266 -5.76 23.28 -10.77
CA ILE A 266 -4.39 23.17 -10.28
C ILE A 266 -3.50 22.37 -11.25
N LYS A 267 -2.23 22.74 -11.33
CA LYS A 267 -1.21 21.88 -11.94
C LYS A 267 -1.02 20.60 -11.14
N PRO A 268 -0.48 19.52 -11.74
CA PRO A 268 -0.15 18.30 -11.02
C PRO A 268 0.71 18.58 -9.77
N PRO A 269 0.23 18.19 -8.57
CA PRO A 269 1.00 18.33 -7.34
C PRO A 269 2.10 17.28 -7.23
N VAL A 270 1.98 16.16 -7.95
CA VAL A 270 3.00 15.10 -8.00
C VAL A 270 3.29 14.75 -9.45
N TYR A 271 4.57 14.63 -9.78
CA TYR A 271 5.07 14.11 -11.04
C TYR A 271 5.76 12.77 -10.77
N SER A 272 5.38 11.72 -11.50
CA SER A 272 5.92 10.37 -11.35
C SER A 272 6.10 9.72 -12.72
N ALA A 273 6.52 8.46 -12.75
CA ALA A 273 6.55 7.67 -13.96
C ALA A 273 5.73 6.39 -13.78
N GLN A 274 5.07 5.98 -14.86
CA GLN A 274 4.37 4.71 -14.96
C GLN A 274 4.85 4.01 -16.23
N LEU A 275 5.15 2.72 -16.10
CA LEU A 275 5.76 1.91 -17.14
C LEU A 275 4.95 0.63 -17.34
N HIS A 276 4.86 0.15 -18.57
CA HIS A 276 4.20 -1.10 -18.88
C HIS A 276 4.84 -1.84 -20.05
N THR A 277 4.58 -3.15 -20.13
CA THR A 277 5.02 -4.02 -21.22
C THR A 277 3.85 -4.47 -22.11
N ARG A 278 2.69 -3.80 -22.06
CA ARG A 278 1.43 -4.26 -22.69
C ARG A 278 1.58 -4.72 -24.15
N GLU A 279 2.44 -4.06 -24.93
CA GLU A 279 2.68 -4.39 -26.35
C GLU A 279 3.82 -5.40 -26.58
N SER A 280 4.72 -5.59 -25.63
CA SER A 280 5.91 -6.44 -25.77
C SER A 280 5.76 -7.78 -25.06
N PHE A 281 5.22 -7.77 -23.85
CA PHE A 281 5.06 -8.94 -22.99
C PHE A 281 3.85 -8.78 -22.06
N ASN A 282 2.98 -9.78 -22.05
CA ASN A 282 1.99 -9.93 -21.00
C ASN A 282 1.81 -11.40 -20.65
N PHE A 283 1.36 -11.64 -19.42
CA PHE A 283 1.08 -12.96 -18.91
C PHE A 283 -0.20 -12.94 -18.06
N LYS A 284 -0.92 -14.06 -18.01
CA LYS A 284 -2.17 -14.18 -17.23
C LYS A 284 -1.99 -14.73 -15.81
N TYR A 285 -1.11 -15.71 -15.65
CA TYR A 285 -0.84 -16.38 -14.37
C TYR A 285 0.67 -16.51 -14.20
N GLY A 286 1.17 -16.27 -12.99
CA GLY A 286 2.62 -16.31 -12.74
C GLY A 286 2.97 -15.71 -11.39
N LYS A 287 4.24 -15.78 -11.05
CA LYS A 287 4.83 -15.13 -9.87
C LYS A 287 5.70 -13.97 -10.36
N ILE A 288 5.43 -12.78 -9.89
CA ILE A 288 6.29 -11.61 -10.10
C ILE A 288 7.30 -11.56 -8.96
N VAL A 289 8.56 -11.33 -9.29
CA VAL A 289 9.64 -11.06 -8.34
C VAL A 289 10.41 -9.85 -8.86
N ILE A 290 10.71 -8.93 -7.95
CA ILE A 290 11.42 -7.67 -8.16
C ILE A 290 12.64 -7.72 -7.25
#